data_AF-A0A952N3E0-F1
#
_entry.id   AF-A0A952N3E0-F1
#
_cell.length_a   1.000
_cell.length_b   1.000
_cell.length_c   1.000
_cell.angle_alpha   90.00
_cell.angle_beta   90.00
_cell.angle_gamma   90.00
#
_symmetry.space_group_name_H-M   'P 1'
#
loop_
_entity.id
_entity.type
_entity.pdbx_description
1 polymer ?
#
loop_
_entity_poly.entity_id
_entity_poly.type
_entity_poly.pdbx_seq_one_letter_code
_entity_poly.pdbx_strand_id
1 'polypeptide(L)' 'MELIIDFDSIKDNSKKEWLINTLTLMGINFRAAEKPQTLEEYNRELEAGNEEIENGDFITAKKLKQEANKW' A
#
# COMPACT_ATOMS: atom_id res chain seq x y z
N MET A 1 9.67 -14.93 -17.27
CA MET A 1 10.42 -14.52 -16.08
C MET A 1 9.77 -13.26 -15.56
N GLU A 2 9.34 -13.23 -14.31
CA GLU A 2 8.65 -12.09 -13.69
C GLU A 2 9.67 -11.30 -12.86
N LEU A 3 9.77 -9.99 -13.09
CA LEU A 3 10.70 -9.14 -12.35
C LEU A 3 10.12 -8.79 -10.98
N ILE A 4 10.93 -8.91 -9.92
CA ILE A 4 10.56 -8.43 -8.58
C ILE A 4 11.40 -7.19 -8.30
N ILE A 5 10.74 -6.06 -8.02
CA ILE A 5 11.39 -4.75 -7.88
C ILE A 5 11.00 -4.14 -6.53
N ASP A 6 11.99 -3.83 -5.69
CA ASP A 6 11.80 -3.01 -4.50
C ASP A 6 11.83 -1.52 -4.89
N PHE A 7 10.66 -0.96 -5.19
CA PHE A 7 10.54 0.45 -5.57
C PHE A 7 10.86 1.42 -4.43
N ASP A 8 10.83 0.98 -3.18
CA ASP A 8 11.10 1.86 -2.04
C ASP A 8 12.59 2.08 -1.81
N SER A 9 13.43 1.20 -2.36
CA SER A 9 14.87 1.45 -2.44
C SER A 9 15.21 2.65 -3.35
N ILE A 10 14.29 3.04 -4.25
CA ILE A 10 14.42 4.17 -5.16
C ILE A 10 13.89 5.44 -4.48
N LYS A 11 14.78 6.19 -3.83
CA LYS A 11 14.43 7.43 -3.11
C LYS A 11 13.96 8.58 -4.01
N ASP A 12 14.31 8.54 -5.29
CA ASP A 12 13.99 9.60 -6.27
C ASP A 12 12.69 9.26 -7.00
N ASN A 13 11.65 10.07 -6.78
CA ASN A 13 10.32 9.82 -7.34
C ASN A 13 10.32 9.88 -8.87
N SER A 14 11.10 10.76 -9.49
CA SER A 14 11.21 10.87 -10.95
C SER A 14 11.83 9.61 -11.56
N LYS A 15 12.82 9.01 -10.89
CA LYS A 15 13.43 7.74 -11.34
C LYS A 15 12.48 6.56 -11.19
N LYS A 16 11.71 6.53 -10.09
CA LYS A 16 10.67 5.52 -9.86
C LYS A 16 9.61 5.57 -10.95
N GLU A 17 9.09 6.75 -11.28
CA GLU A 17 8.12 6.94 -12.35
C GLU A 17 8.68 6.59 -13.73
N TRP A 18 9.91 7.02 -14.04
CA TRP A 18 10.58 6.68 -15.29
C TRP A 18 10.70 5.16 -15.48
N LEU A 19 11.07 4.42 -14.43
CA LEU A 19 11.21 2.97 -14.48
C LEU A 19 9.86 2.28 -14.71
N ILE A 20 8.82 2.68 -13.99
CA ILE A 20 7.46 2.14 -14.15
C ILE A 20 6.95 2.36 -15.58
N ASN A 21 7.07 3.58 -16.08
CA ASN A 21 6.63 3.93 -17.43
C ASN A 21 7.39 3.13 -18.50
N THR A 22 8.70 2.98 -18.33
CA THR A 22 9.55 2.24 -19.27
C THR A 22 9.21 0.76 -19.28
N LEU A 23 9.04 0.12 -18.12
CA LEU A 23 8.63 -1.29 -18.02
C LEU A 23 7.25 -1.53 -18.65
N THR A 24 6.33 -0.60 -18.43
CA THR A 24 4.99 -0.62 -19.02
C THR A 24 5.05 -0.50 -20.54
N LEU A 25 5.83 0.44 -21.08
CA LEU A 25 6.03 0.61 -22.52
C LEU A 25 6.65 -0.63 -23.18
N MET A 26 7.56 -1.30 -22.48
CA MET A 26 8.21 -2.52 -22.97
C MET A 26 7.36 -3.79 -22.77
N GLY A 27 6.16 -3.68 -22.16
CA GLY A 27 5.28 -4.82 -21.88
C GLY A 27 5.89 -5.83 -20.91
N ILE A 28 6.81 -5.39 -20.05
CA ILE A 28 7.48 -6.26 -19.09
C ILE A 28 6.67 -6.31 -17.80
N ASN A 29 6.16 -7.49 -17.47
CA ASN A 29 5.47 -7.71 -16.20
C ASN A 29 6.46 -7.69 -15.04
N PHE A 30 6.14 -6.90 -14.01
CA PHE A 30 6.88 -6.84 -12.76
C PHE A 30 5.93 -6.87 -11.56
N ARG A 31 6.44 -7.33 -10.42
CA ARG A 31 5.80 -7.20 -9.11
C ARG A 31 6.63 -6.28 -8.25
N ALA A 32 5.94 -5.45 -7.47
CA ALA A 32 6.58 -4.78 -6.35
C ALA A 32 6.99 -5.83 -5.32
N ALA A 33 8.18 -5.70 -4.74
CA ALA A 33 8.57 -6.53 -3.62
C ALA A 33 7.64 -6.25 -2.44
N GLU A 34 6.98 -7.28 -1.91
CA GLU A 34 6.26 -7.17 -0.65
C GLU A 34 7.28 -7.04 0.47
N LYS A 35 7.20 -5.96 1.24
CA LYS A 35 8.03 -5.80 2.43
C LYS A 35 7.36 -6.48 3.61
N PRO A 36 8.04 -7.40 4.30
CA PRO A 36 7.54 -7.90 5.57
C PRO A 36 7.47 -6.74 6.56
N GLN A 37 6.31 -6.59 7.22
CA GLN A 37 6.13 -5.63 8.29
C GLN A 37 7.06 -5.98 9.45
N THR A 38 7.69 -4.96 10.04
CA THR A 38 8.47 -5.15 11.28
C THR A 38 7.54 -5.34 12.47
N LEU A 39 8.03 -6.00 13.54
CA LEU A 39 7.25 -6.16 14.77
C LEU A 39 6.86 -4.81 15.39
N GLU A 40 7.71 -3.80 15.26
CA GLU A 40 7.44 -2.44 15.76
C GLU A 40 6.32 -1.76 14.97
N GLU A 41 6.33 -1.86 13.63
CA GLU A 41 5.25 -1.34 12.78
C GLU A 41 3.93 -2.04 13.08
N TYR A 42 3.96 -3.37 13.23
CA TYR A 42 2.77 -4.15 13.58
C TYR A 42 2.16 -3.72 14.91
N ASN A 43 2.98 -3.59 15.95
CA ASN A 43 2.50 -3.17 17.25
C ASN A 43 1.95 -1.73 17.22
N ARG A 44 2.60 -0.82 16.49
CA ARG A 44 2.11 0.56 16.34
C ARG A 44 0.76 0.61 15.62
N GLU A 45 0.57 -0.17 14.56
CA GLU A 45 -0.71 -0.25 13.86
C GLU A 45 -1.82 -0.83 14.73
N LEU A 46 -1.50 -1.82 15.58
CA LEU A 46 -2.45 -2.35 16.56
C LEU A 46 -2.86 -1.30 17.60
N GLU A 47 -1.90 -0.52 18.12
CA GLU A 47 -2.19 0.56 19.07
C GLU A 47 -3.06 1.64 18.43
N ALA A 48 -2.72 2.10 17.23
CA ALA A 48 -3.51 3.08 16.48
C ALA A 48 -4.94 2.56 16.21
N GLY A 49 -5.08 1.30 15.80
CA GLY A 49 -6.39 0.68 15.57
C GLY A 49 -7.22 0.56 16.86
N ASN A 50 -6.58 0.27 17.99
CA ASN A 50 -7.27 0.29 19.29
C ASN A 50 -7.74 1.70 19.66
N GLU A 51 -6.90 2.71 19.47
CA GLU A 51 -7.27 4.11 19.71
C GLU A 51 -8.46 4.55 18.84
N GLU A 52 -8.48 4.18 17.55
CA GLU A 52 -9.61 4.47 16.65
C GLU A 52 -10.92 3.82 17.14
N ILE A 53 -10.84 2.58 17.65
CA ILE A 53 -12.01 1.89 18.22
C ILE A 53 -12.47 2.57 19.50
N GLU A 54 -11.56 2.94 20.41
CA GLU A 54 -11.87 3.63 21.66
C GLU A 54 -12.48 5.02 21.43
N ASN A 55 -11.98 5.75 20.44
CA ASN A 55 -12.50 7.07 20.04
C ASN A 55 -13.83 6.97 19.27
N GLY A 56 -14.23 5.78 18.83
CA GLY A 56 -15.44 5.57 18.04
C GLY A 56 -15.30 5.95 16.57
N ASP A 57 -14.07 6.15 16.10
CA ASP A 57 -13.71 6.54 14.73
C ASP A 57 -13.67 5.33 13.78
N PHE A 58 -14.65 4.43 13.90
CA PHE A 58 -14.78 3.25 13.04
C PHE A 58 -16.04 3.31 12.17
N ILE A 59 -15.94 2.72 10.99
CA ILE A 59 -17.06 2.58 10.07
C ILE A 59 -17.58 1.15 10.10
N THR A 60 -18.90 0.97 10.21
CA THR A 60 -19.49 -0.36 10.09
C THR A 60 -19.40 -0.85 8.65
N ALA A 61 -19.29 -2.17 8.46
CA ALA A 61 -19.24 -2.78 7.12
C ALA A 61 -20.43 -2.37 6.24
N LYS A 62 -21.61 -2.11 6.83
CA LYS A 62 -22.79 -1.60 6.12
C LYS A 62 -22.56 -0.18 5.60
N LYS A 63 -22.02 0.72 6.43
CA LYS A 63 -21.72 2.11 6.07
C LYS A 63 -20.56 2.18 5.06
N LEU A 64 -19.56 1.30 5.17
CA LEU A 64 -18.48 1.17 4.20
C LEU A 64 -19.01 0.81 2.81
N LYS A 65 -19.90 -0.20 2.71
CA LYS A 65 -20.53 -0.58 1.43
C LYS A 65 -21.37 0.55 0.82
N GLN A 66 -22.01 1.36 1.68
CA GLN A 66 -22.79 2.52 1.23
C GLN A 66 -21.90 3.63 0.69
N GLU A 67 -20.78 3.93 1.33
CA GLU A 67 -19.80 4.92 0.85
C GLU A 67 -19.10 4.44 -0.43
N ALA A 68 -18.71 3.17 -0.51
CA ALA A 68 -18.06 2.60 -1.69
C ALA A 68 -18.96 2.65 -2.94
N ASN A 69 -20.29 2.50 -2.78
CA ASN A 69 -21.24 2.60 -3.88
C ASN A 69 -21.49 4.05 -4.37
N LYS A 70 -20.95 5.07 -3.69
CA LYS A 70 -21.05 6.48 -4.11
C LYS A 70 -19.94 6.89 -5.08
N TRP A 71 -18.89 6.07 -5.21
CA TRP A 71 -17.76 6.26 -6.13
C TRP A 71 -17.97 5.42 -7.39
#